data_AF-A0AA88HWT3-F1
#
_entry.id   AF-A0AA88HWT3-F1
#
_cell.length_a   1.000
_cell.length_b   1.000
_cell.length_c   1.000
_cell.angle_alpha   90.00
_cell.angle_beta   90.00
_cell.angle_gamma   90.00
#
_symmetry.space_group_name_H-M   'P 1'
#
loop_
_entity.id
_entity.type
_entity.pdbx_description
1 polymer ?
#
loop_
_entity_poly.entity_id
_entity_poly.type
_entity_poly.pdbx_seq_one_letter_code
_entity_poly.pdbx_strand_id
1 'polypeptide(L)' 'KNYTVKFGQVYVGKPIHWEKDSTPTKLMPNEARLRNLTYSSPLYVDIVETITRGGKDLVVHEYQKTFI' A
#
# COMPACT_ATOMS: atom_id res chain seq x y z
N LYS A 1 -17.57 -13.59 16.09
CA LYS A 1 -17.46 -12.40 15.21
C LYS A 1 -16.40 -12.78 14.20
N ASN A 2 -16.71 -12.75 12.91
CA ASN A 2 -15.74 -13.10 11.87
C ASN A 2 -15.33 -11.82 11.16
N TYR A 3 -14.04 -11.72 10.85
CA TYR A 3 -13.47 -10.60 10.11
C TYR A 3 -13.06 -11.13 8.75
N THR A 4 -13.45 -10.44 7.69
CA THR A 4 -13.08 -10.78 6.31
C THR A 4 -12.48 -9.54 5.67
N VAL A 5 -11.29 -9.68 5.10
CA VAL A 5 -10.60 -8.60 4.40
C VAL A 5 -10.53 -9.00 2.92
N LYS A 6 -11.06 -8.15 2.04
CA LYS A 6 -10.99 -8.32 0.60
C LYS A 6 -10.08 -7.26 -0.01
N PHE A 7 -9.14 -7.69 -0.83
CA PHE A 7 -8.25 -6.82 -1.59
C PHE A 7 -8.87 -6.53 -2.97
N GLY A 8 -8.96 -5.25 -3.31
CA GLY A 8 -9.52 -4.75 -4.56
C GLY A 8 -8.46 -4.29 -5.54
N GLN A 9 -8.65 -3.09 -6.10
CA GLN A 9 -7.77 -2.52 -7.11
C GLN A 9 -6.38 -2.24 -6.53
N VAL A 10 -5.34 -2.60 -7.29
CA VAL A 10 -3.94 -2.29 -7.00
C VAL A 10 -3.51 -1.01 -7.72
N TYR A 11 -2.70 -0.21 -7.05
CA TYR A 11 -2.07 1.00 -7.57
C TYR A 11 -0.57 0.94 -7.36
N VAL A 12 0.20 1.28 -8.40
CA VAL A 12 1.66 1.34 -8.31
C VAL A 12 2.09 2.80 -8.39
N GLY A 13 2.82 3.25 -7.38
CA GLY A 13 3.37 4.60 -7.32
C GLY A 13 4.63 4.77 -8.17
N LYS A 14 5.16 6.00 -8.19
CA LYS A 14 6.47 6.27 -8.79
C LYS A 14 7.59 5.75 -7.88
N PRO A 15 8.74 5.33 -8.41
CA PRO A 15 9.88 4.91 -7.60
C PRO A 15 10.35 6.03 -6.66
N ILE A 16 10.45 5.71 -5.38
CA ILE A 16 10.88 6.62 -4.31
C ILE A 16 11.91 5.95 -3.41
N HIS A 17 12.70 6.77 -2.72
CA HIS A 17 13.62 6.36 -1.67
C HIS A 17 13.36 7.18 -0.40
N TRP A 18 13.44 6.55 0.77
CA TRP A 18 13.37 7.26 2.04
C TRP A 18 14.78 7.63 2.49
N GLU A 19 15.05 8.93 2.60
CA GLU A 19 16.34 9.43 3.07
C GLU A 19 16.40 9.46 4.60
N LYS A 20 17.57 9.77 5.17
CA LYS A 20 17.82 9.72 6.64
C LYS A 20 16.91 10.63 7.47
N ASP A 21 16.39 11.68 6.87
CA ASP A 21 15.43 12.61 7.45
C ASP A 21 13.98 12.11 7.38
N SER A 22 13.77 10.88 6.92
CA SER A 22 12.45 10.28 6.67
C SER A 22 11.63 11.05 5.63
N THR A 23 12.26 11.76 4.70
CA THR A 23 11.57 12.39 3.57
C THR A 23 11.59 11.45 2.36
N PRO A 24 10.45 11.19 1.70
CA PRO A 24 10.42 10.41 0.48
C PRO A 24 10.90 11.26 -0.71
N THR A 25 12.00 10.85 -1.34
CA THR A 25 12.55 11.48 -2.53
C THR A 25 12.28 10.65 -3.77
N LYS A 26 12.09 11.31 -4.91
CA LYS A 26 11.88 10.63 -6.18
C LYS A 26 13.19 10.02 -6.64
N LEU A 27 13.24 8.70 -6.78
CA LEU A 27 14.46 8.01 -7.16
C LEU A 27 14.57 7.94 -8.68
N MET A 28 15.70 8.39 -9.25
CA MET A 28 16.01 8.23 -10.67
C MET A 28 16.75 6.91 -10.93
N PRO A 29 16.54 6.22 -12.08
CA PRO A 29 17.22 4.94 -12.33
C PRO A 29 18.74 5.03 -12.32
N ASN A 30 19.31 6.14 -12.81
CA ASN A 30 20.76 6.33 -12.81
C ASN A 30 21.30 6.55 -11.39
N GLU A 31 20.60 7.33 -10.59
CA GLU A 31 20.93 7.57 -9.19
C GLU A 31 20.92 6.27 -8.39
N ALA A 32 19.88 5.43 -8.58
CA ALA A 32 19.79 4.15 -7.92
C ALA A 32 21.01 3.26 -8.22
N ARG A 33 21.46 3.22 -9.47
CA ARG A 33 22.66 2.46 -9.85
C ARG A 33 23.94 3.02 -9.23
N LEU A 34 24.14 4.33 -9.32
CA LEU A 34 25.35 4.98 -8.78
C LEU A 34 25.49 4.83 -7.26
N ARG A 35 24.35 4.76 -6.55
CA ARG A 35 24.28 4.62 -5.09
C ARG A 35 24.07 3.16 -4.63
N ASN A 36 24.01 2.19 -5.56
CA ASN A 36 23.63 0.79 -5.29
C ASN A 36 22.31 0.66 -4.48
N LEU A 37 21.31 1.49 -4.80
CA LEU A 37 19.97 1.45 -4.21
C LEU A 37 19.02 0.58 -5.03
N THR A 38 18.02 0.02 -4.35
CA THR A 38 16.90 -0.67 -5.01
C THR A 38 15.97 0.34 -5.67
N TYR A 39 15.76 0.18 -6.98
CA TYR A 39 14.79 0.97 -7.73
C TYR A 39 13.36 0.41 -7.58
N SER A 40 12.74 0.66 -6.42
CA SER A 40 11.40 0.15 -6.08
C SER A 40 10.32 1.24 -6.01
N SER A 41 9.08 0.86 -6.32
CA SER A 41 7.89 1.70 -6.18
C SER A 41 7.04 1.29 -4.98
N PRO A 42 6.33 2.25 -4.34
CA PRO A 42 5.33 1.94 -3.33
C PRO A 42 4.10 1.35 -4.00
N LEU A 43 3.46 0.38 -3.34
CA LEU A 43 2.27 -0.29 -3.83
C LEU A 43 1.11 -0.01 -2.88
N TYR A 44 -0.04 0.30 -3.45
CA TYR A 44 -1.27 0.56 -2.71
C TYR A 44 -2.38 -0.36 -3.19
N VAL A 45 -3.33 -0.66 -2.32
CA VAL A 45 -4.48 -1.49 -2.66
C VAL A 45 -5.73 -0.94 -1.97
N ASP A 46 -6.89 -1.07 -2.63
CA ASP A 46 -8.16 -0.84 -1.96
C ASP A 46 -8.50 -2.04 -1.08
N ILE A 47 -8.93 -1.80 0.15
CA ILE A 47 -9.26 -2.83 1.14
C ILE A 47 -10.71 -2.68 1.58
N VAL A 48 -11.45 -3.78 1.55
CA VAL A 48 -12.79 -3.87 2.13
C VAL A 48 -12.74 -4.82 3.32
N GLU A 49 -12.92 -4.26 4.52
CA GLU A 49 -13.07 -5.03 5.76
C GLU A 49 -14.56 -5.26 6.04
N THR A 50 -14.94 -6.50 6.33
CA THR A 50 -16.31 -6.87 6.67
C THR A 50 -16.33 -7.62 7.99
N ILE A 51 -17.13 -7.13 8.94
CA ILE A 51 -17.33 -7.74 10.26
C ILE A 51 -18.69 -8.43 10.27
N THR A 52 -18.71 -9.74 10.50
CA THR A 52 -19.93 -10.54 10.53
C THR A 52 -20.20 -11.12 11.91
N ARG A 53 -21.48 -11.16 12.30
CA ARG A 53 -21.94 -11.84 13.53
C ARG A 53 -23.26 -12.56 13.24
N GLY A 54 -23.27 -13.88 13.45
CA GLY A 54 -24.48 -14.69 13.26
C GLY A 54 -24.96 -14.75 11.81
N GLY A 55 -24.03 -14.72 10.84
CA GLY A 55 -24.36 -14.82 9.41
C GLY A 55 -24.87 -13.54 8.76
N LYS A 56 -24.90 -12.41 9.50
CA LYS A 56 -25.21 -11.08 8.95
C LYS A 56 -23.96 -10.20 8.93
N ASP A 57 -23.77 -9.51 7.81
CA ASP A 57 -22.75 -8.48 7.64
C ASP A 57 -23.19 -7.26 8.44
N LEU A 58 -22.41 -6.89 9.47
CA LEU A 58 -22.77 -5.83 10.40
C LEU A 58 -22.12 -4.49 10.05
N VAL A 59 -20.85 -4.55 9.63
CA VAL A 59 -20.05 -3.36 9.36
C VAL A 59 -19.14 -3.65 8.18
N VAL A 60 -19.17 -2.76 7.19
CA VAL A 60 -18.28 -2.77 6.04
C VAL A 60 -17.46 -1.47 6.08
N HIS A 61 -16.14 -1.60 6.18
CA HIS A 61 -15.21 -0.48 6.08
C HIS A 61 -14.45 -0.58 4.76
N GLU A 62 -14.46 0.52 4.00
CA GLU A 62 -13.71 0.64 2.76
C GLU A 62 -12.54 1.60 2.98
N TYR A 63 -11.34 1.11 2.69
CA TYR A 63 -10.10 1.86 2.70
C TYR A 63 -9.59 1.95 1.28
N GLN A 64 -9.45 3.16 0.77
CA GLN A 64 -8.90 3.37 -0.56
C GLN A 64 -7.41 3.65 -0.50
N LYS A 65 -6.66 3.13 -1.47
CA LYS A 65 -5.21 3.33 -1.64
C LYS A 65 -4.43 3.11 -0.34
N THR A 66 -4.69 2.01 0.35
CA THR A 66 -3.91 1.59 1.52
C THR A 66 -2.53 1.11 1.09
N PHE A 67 -1.47 1.62 1.73
CA PHE A 67 -0.09 1.20 1.46
C PHE A 67 0.14 -0.23 1.97
N ILE A 68 0.79 -1.09 1.16
CA ILE A 68 1.11 -2.48 1.53
C ILE A 68 2.59 -2.83 1.41
#